data_AF-A0A7W0WU34-F1
#
_entry.id   AF-A0A7W0WU34-F1
#
_cell.length_a   1.000
_cell.length_b   1.000
_cell.length_c   1.000
_cell.angle_alpha   90.00
_cell.angle_beta   90.00
_cell.angle_gamma   90.00
#
_symmetry.space_group_name_H-M   'P 1'
#
loop_
_entity.id
_entity.type
_entity.pdbx_description
1 polymer ?
#
loop_
_entity_poly.entity_id
_entity_poly.type
_entity_poly.pdbx_seq_one_letter_code
_entity_poly.pdbx_strand_id
1 'polypeptide(L)' 'KWIGDFDCELAKEFFAAFSTRAQCNLHVLVHHGGNAHHMIECIFKAFARACDSATKIDPRLGGAVPSTKGTLNA' A
#
# COMPACT_ATOMS: atom_id res chain seq x y z
N LYS A 1 -8.35 -4.61 -19.29
CA LYS A 1 -7.76 -5.96 -19.62
C LYS A 1 -8.11 -6.90 -18.47
N TRP A 2 -8.48 -8.15 -18.71
CA TRP A 2 -8.94 -9.05 -17.65
C TRP A 2 -7.86 -10.06 -17.25
N ILE A 3 -7.82 -10.45 -15.97
CA ILE A 3 -7.08 -11.59 -15.43
C ILE A 3 -8.10 -12.52 -14.79
N GLY A 4 -8.44 -13.63 -15.45
CA GLY A 4 -9.62 -14.39 -15.06
C GLY A 4 -10.85 -13.47 -15.06
N ASP A 5 -11.56 -13.42 -13.93
CA ASP A 5 -12.74 -12.57 -13.73
C ASP A 5 -12.43 -11.21 -13.11
N PHE A 6 -11.15 -10.82 -13.00
CA PHE A 6 -10.74 -9.53 -12.45
C PHE A 6 -10.43 -8.52 -13.55
N ASP A 7 -11.13 -7.39 -13.56
CA ASP A 7 -10.77 -6.25 -14.41
C ASP A 7 -9.53 -5.55 -13.84
N CYS A 8 -8.43 -5.57 -14.61
CA CYS A 8 -7.14 -5.02 -14.19
C CYS A 8 -7.21 -3.52 -13.86
N GLU A 9 -8.15 -2.78 -14.42
CA GLU A 9 -8.29 -1.34 -14.14
C GLU A 9 -8.70 -1.09 -12.68
N LEU A 10 -9.41 -2.03 -12.07
CA LEU A 10 -9.82 -1.95 -10.67
C LEU A 10 -8.65 -2.05 -9.68
N ALA A 11 -7.47 -2.52 -10.11
CA ALA A 11 -6.31 -2.58 -9.21
C ALA A 11 -5.90 -1.18 -8.75
N LYS A 12 -5.95 -0.17 -9.63
CA LYS A 12 -5.65 1.22 -9.28
C LYS A 12 -6.71 1.78 -8.33
N GLU A 13 -7.99 1.56 -8.65
CA GLU A 13 -9.11 2.03 -7.84
C GLU A 13 -9.12 1.40 -6.44
N PHE A 14 -8.75 0.12 -6.33
CA PHE A 14 -8.57 -0.55 -5.05
C PHE A 14 -7.54 0.17 -4.17
N PHE A 15 -6.35 0.48 -4.69
CA PHE A 15 -5.31 1.15 -3.90
C PHE A 15 -5.63 2.62 -3.60
N ALA A 16 -6.31 3.32 -4.52
CA ALA A 16 -6.82 4.66 -4.27
C ALA A 16 -7.82 4.63 -3.10
N ALA A 17 -8.84 3.79 -3.18
CA ALA A 17 -9.83 3.62 -2.12
C ALA A 17 -9.18 3.18 -0.80
N PHE A 18 -8.24 2.24 -0.84
CA PHE A 18 -7.48 1.81 0.34
C PHE A 18 -6.78 3.00 1.00
N SER A 19 -5.99 3.78 0.25
CA SER A 19 -5.24 4.92 0.81
C SER A 19 -6.14 5.97 1.46
N THR A 20 -7.28 6.28 0.83
CA THR A 20 -8.27 7.22 1.37
C THR A 20 -8.90 6.68 2.65
N ARG A 21 -9.31 5.40 2.67
CA ARG A 21 -10.01 4.82 3.82
C ARG A 21 -9.08 4.46 4.98
N ALA A 22 -7.84 4.09 4.70
CA ALA A 22 -6.81 3.85 5.70
C ALA A 22 -6.14 5.15 6.18
N GLN A 23 -6.43 6.27 5.53
CA GLN A 23 -5.85 7.60 5.82
C GLN A 23 -4.32 7.55 5.82
N CYS A 24 -3.77 6.88 4.82
CA CYS A 24 -2.33 6.73 4.65
C CYS A 24 -1.88 7.27 3.31
N ASN A 25 -0.65 7.79 3.26
CA ASN A 25 -0.01 8.09 1.99
C ASN A 25 0.56 6.78 1.41
N LEU A 26 0.07 6.41 0.22
CA LEU A 26 0.51 5.20 -0.49
C LEU A 26 1.04 5.57 -1.87
N HIS A 27 2.28 5.17 -2.15
CA HIS A 27 2.90 5.31 -3.45
C HIS A 27 3.21 3.93 -4.01
N VAL A 28 2.77 3.68 -5.25
CA VAL A 28 3.04 2.45 -5.98
C VAL A 28 3.69 2.82 -7.30
N LEU A 29 4.88 2.27 -7.56
CA LEU A 29 5.60 2.42 -8.81
C LEU A 29 6.02 1.04 -9.31
N VAL A 30 5.60 0.68 -10.52
CA VAL A 30 6.06 -0.51 -11.22
C VAL A 30 7.09 -0.06 -12.25
N HIS A 31 8.37 -0.37 -12.01
CA HIS A 31 9.47 0.10 -12.87
C HIS A 31 9.41 -0.48 -14.29
N HIS A 32 8.94 -1.72 -14.43
CA HIS A 32 8.87 -2.42 -15.71
C HIS A 32 7.80 -3.52 -15.66
N GLY A 33 7.21 -3.82 -16.81
CA GLY A 33 6.36 -5.00 -16.94
C GLY A 33 5.78 -5.17 -18.33
N GLY A 34 5.37 -6.40 -18.64
CA GLY A 34 4.71 -6.77 -19.90
C GLY A 34 3.49 -7.68 -19.71
N ASN A 35 3.33 -8.29 -18.52
CA ASN A 35 2.19 -9.14 -18.18
C ASN A 35 1.40 -8.51 -17.02
N ALA A 36 0.11 -8.27 -17.23
CA ALA A 36 -0.76 -7.60 -16.26
C ALA A 36 -0.90 -8.38 -14.95
N HIS A 37 -0.98 -9.72 -15.00
CA HIS A 37 -1.06 -10.58 -13.82
C HIS A 37 0.17 -10.40 -12.94
N HIS A 38 1.37 -10.57 -13.54
CA HIS A 38 2.61 -10.43 -12.77
C HIS A 38 2.81 -9.02 -12.23
N MET A 39 2.42 -7.98 -12.98
CA MET A 39 2.51 -6.60 -12.50
C MET A 39 1.60 -6.36 -11.28
N ILE A 40 0.33 -6.76 -11.37
CA ILE A 40 -0.62 -6.58 -10.27
C ILE A 40 -0.21 -7.42 -9.06
N GLU A 41 0.15 -8.69 -9.25
CA GLU A 41 0.64 -9.54 -8.16
C GLU A 41 1.90 -8.95 -7.49
N CYS A 42 2.83 -8.42 -8.27
CA CYS A 42 4.01 -7.73 -7.77
C CYS A 42 3.64 -6.51 -6.91
N ILE A 43 2.69 -5.69 -7.37
CA ILE A 43 2.17 -4.54 -6.60
C ILE A 43 1.61 -5.01 -5.25
N PHE A 44 0.74 -6.01 -5.23
CA PHE A 44 0.14 -6.51 -3.99
C PHE A 44 1.19 -7.10 -3.04
N LYS A 45 2.18 -7.85 -3.54
CA LYS A 45 3.29 -8.37 -2.75
C LYS A 45 4.18 -7.26 -2.17
N ALA A 46 4.50 -6.25 -2.97
CA ALA A 46 5.29 -5.09 -2.52
C ALA A 46 4.53 -4.29 -1.45
N PHE A 47 3.24 -4.04 -1.70
CA PHE A 47 2.35 -3.39 -0.75
C PHE A 47 2.27 -4.16 0.58
N ALA A 48 2.07 -5.48 0.55
CA ALA A 48 2.00 -6.29 1.77
C ALA A 48 3.26 -6.15 2.64
N ARG A 49 4.45 -6.18 2.03
CA ARG A 49 5.73 -5.99 2.75
C ARG A 49 5.88 -4.57 3.30
N ALA A 50 5.48 -3.56 2.54
CA ALA A 50 5.52 -2.16 2.99
C ALA A 50 4.55 -1.92 4.16
N CYS A 51 3.34 -2.46 4.07
CA CYS A 51 2.32 -2.37 5.10
C CYS A 51 2.73 -3.09 6.39
N ASP A 52 3.25 -4.32 6.29
CA ASP A 52 3.83 -5.05 7.44
C ASP A 52 4.95 -4.24 8.11
N SER A 53 5.82 -3.62 7.33
CA SER A 53 6.91 -2.79 7.87
C SER A 53 6.39 -1.52 8.55
N ALA A 54 5.38 -0.86 7.98
CA ALA A 54 4.83 0.39 8.48
C ALA A 54 3.93 0.21 9.73
N THR A 55 3.33 -0.96 9.91
CA THR A 55 2.38 -1.24 11.01
C THR A 55 3.04 -1.89 12.23
N LYS A 56 4.31 -2.30 12.13
CA LYS A 56 5.07 -2.84 13.25
C LYS A 56 5.29 -1.79 14.34
N ILE A 57 5.13 -2.22 15.59
CA ILE A 57 5.50 -1.41 16.76
C ILE A 57 7.02 -1.29 16.81
N ASP A 58 7.52 -0.05 16.78
CA ASP A 58 8.95 0.22 16.97
C ASP A 58 9.27 0.29 18.48
N PRO A 59 10.01 -0.69 19.04
CA PRO A 59 10.33 -0.70 20.47
C PRO A 59 11.22 0.50 20.88
N ARG A 60 11.90 1.15 19.94
CA ARG A 60 12.76 2.32 20.22
C ARG A 60 11.96 3.57 20.56
N LEU A 61 10.69 3.63 20.17
CA LEU A 61 9.81 4.78 20.43
C LEU A 61 9.18 4.75 21.81
N GLY A 62 9.23 3.61 22.54
CA GLY A 62 8.64 3.52 23.88
C GLY A 62 7.13 3.84 23.91
N GLY A 63 6.41 3.58 22.82
CA GLY A 63 4.99 3.91 22.68
C GLY A 63 4.69 5.36 22.25
N ALA A 64 5.71 6.19 21.99
CA ALA A 64 5.50 7.54 21.47
C ALA A 64 4.95 7.53 20.03
N VAL A 65 4.13 8.53 19.71
CA VAL A 65 3.64 8.76 18.34
C VAL A 65 4.81 9.20 17.44
N PRO A 66 5.06 8.55 16.29
CA PRO A 66 6.16 8.87 15.39
C PRO A 66 5.91 10.15 14.57
N SER A 67 5.77 11.28 15.25
CA SER A 67 5.47 12.59 14.65
C SER A 67 6.05 13.70 15.52
N THR A 68 6.79 14.64 14.94
CA THR A 68 7.30 15.83 15.66
C THR A 68 6.19 16.75 16.18
N LYS A 69 4.99 16.63 15.60
CA LYS A 69 3.78 17.32 16.05
C LYS A 69 3.06 16.60 17.18
N GLY A 70 3.56 15.43 17.61
CA GLY A 70 2.97 14.60 18.67
C GLY A 70 1.64 13.94 18.32
N THR A 71 1.16 14.08 17.09
CA THR A 71 -0.16 13.58 16.65
C THR A 71 -0.09 13.00 15.23
N LEU A 72 -0.97 12.02 14.98
CA LEU A 72 -1.28 11.43 13.68
C LEU A 72 -2.80 11.21 13.68
N ASN A 73 -3.53 12.08 13.00
CA ASN A 73 -4.98 12.12 13.05
C ASN A 73 -5.59 11.94 11.67
N ALA A 74 -6.86 11.53 11.69
CA ALA A 74 -7.79 11.49 10.57
C ALA A 74 -8.14 12.87 10.04
#